data_AF-A0A8K1GN76-F1
#
_entry.id   AF-A0A8K1GN76-F1
#
_cell.length_a   1.000
_cell.length_b   1.000
_cell.length_c   1.000
_cell.angle_alpha   90.00
_cell.angle_beta   90.00
_cell.angle_gamma   90.00
#
_symmetry.space_group_name_H-M   'P 1'
#
loop_
_entity.id
_entity.type
_entity.pdbx_description
1 polymer ?
#
loop_
_entity_poly.entity_id
_entity_poly.type
_entity_poly.pdbx_seq_one_letter_code
_entity_poly.pdbx_strand_id
1 'polypeptide(L)'
;MQIPVFTVDAFTNRPFSGNPAAVCLLENDLDEDLHQKIATEMNLSETAFIRKLKPGDDFTKSSCFGLRWFTPANEVPLCGHATLASAAVLFHVQKNTNPVLTFVTLSGELKARQVKDHIVLDLPLYTAYPQDLKEVEELIKAAVGDMIVQDVRYSPDMKKLLVRLSDTYERHQEKYSIIDIGKQIQKREAASDMKTCKSSHLDSGVESDTQCRSGAGCVMKCSSERMENAAKRRLAANARERRRMQGLNTAFDRLRKVVPQWGQDKKLSKYETLQMALSYIMALTRILAEAERYSSEREWISLHCEHFHADSYHHYPAQKPAVNSDPYAQRVFSYHPEHFQIAN
;
A
#
# COMPACT_ATOMS: atom_id res chain seq x y z
N MET A 1 22.83 12.85 2.06
CA MET A 1 21.62 13.70 1.93
C MET A 1 20.56 13.17 2.87
N GLN A 2 19.74 14.04 3.47
CA GLN A 2 18.56 13.69 4.26
C GLN A 2 17.36 14.43 3.67
N ILE A 3 16.20 13.77 3.63
CA ILE A 3 14.94 14.33 3.14
C ILE A 3 13.90 14.13 4.25
N PRO A 4 13.28 15.18 4.79
CA PRO A 4 12.11 15.04 5.67
C PRO A 4 10.95 14.42 4.91
N VAL A 5 10.39 13.32 5.45
CA VAL A 5 9.23 12.63 4.89
C VAL A 5 8.12 12.56 5.95
N PHE A 6 6.92 12.92 5.55
CA PHE A 6 5.71 12.84 6.37
C PHE A 6 4.72 11.87 5.71
N THR A 7 4.01 11.07 6.49
CA THR A 7 2.84 10.30 6.01
C THR A 7 1.58 10.99 6.50
N VAL A 8 0.68 11.32 5.58
CA VAL A 8 -0.55 12.08 5.88
C VAL A 8 -1.76 11.34 5.33
N ASP A 9 -2.70 11.05 6.21
CA ASP A 9 -3.98 10.45 5.88
C ASP A 9 -4.95 11.52 5.36
N ALA A 10 -5.13 11.60 4.04
CA ALA A 10 -6.03 12.58 3.42
C ALA A 10 -7.51 12.20 3.58
N PHE A 11 -8.39 13.22 3.61
CA PHE A 11 -9.85 13.09 3.78
C PHE A 11 -10.31 12.48 5.13
N THR A 12 -9.50 12.58 6.18
CA THR A 12 -9.85 12.12 7.53
C THR A 12 -9.29 13.06 8.61
N ASN A 13 -9.87 13.02 9.81
CA ASN A 13 -9.31 13.58 11.04
C ASN A 13 -8.89 12.50 12.05
N ARG A 14 -9.00 11.21 11.68
CA ARG A 14 -8.57 10.05 12.46
C ARG A 14 -7.41 9.34 11.75
N PRO A 15 -6.36 8.94 12.49
CA PRO A 15 -5.29 8.10 11.95
C PRO A 15 -5.81 6.78 11.36
N PHE A 16 -5.05 6.20 10.42
CA PHE A 16 -5.32 4.91 9.78
C PHE A 16 -6.66 4.86 9.03
N SER A 17 -7.12 6.00 8.55
CA SER A 17 -8.37 6.18 7.79
C SER A 17 -8.10 7.05 6.55
N GLY A 18 -9.07 7.24 5.66
CA GLY A 18 -8.88 8.09 4.49
C GLY A 18 -7.91 7.49 3.46
N ASN A 19 -7.09 8.31 2.81
CA ASN A 19 -6.08 7.85 1.84
C ASN A 19 -4.67 8.36 2.19
N PRO A 20 -3.71 7.49 2.55
CA PRO A 20 -2.36 7.90 2.94
C PRO A 20 -1.52 8.34 1.73
N ALA A 21 -0.89 9.50 1.85
CA ALA A 21 0.15 9.97 0.93
C ALA A 21 1.46 10.23 1.69
N ALA A 22 2.60 9.97 1.03
CA ALA A 22 3.89 10.43 1.52
C ALA A 22 4.14 11.85 1.00
N VAL A 23 4.74 12.70 1.82
CA VAL A 23 5.10 14.08 1.48
C VAL A 23 6.56 14.32 1.84
N CYS A 24 7.37 14.56 0.83
CA CYS A 24 8.80 14.85 0.93
C CYS A 24 9.05 16.36 0.80
N LEU A 25 9.80 16.94 1.74
CA LEU A 25 10.26 18.34 1.64
C LEU A 25 11.67 18.39 1.05
N LEU A 26 11.82 19.06 -0.09
CA LEU A 26 13.08 19.14 -0.83
C LEU A 26 13.80 20.47 -0.57
N GLU A 27 14.87 20.39 0.21
CA GLU A 27 15.81 21.50 0.44
C GLU A 27 16.73 21.76 -0.76
N ASN A 28 16.98 20.74 -1.58
CA ASN A 28 17.72 20.81 -2.84
C ASN A 28 16.96 20.03 -3.91
N ASP A 29 17.17 20.34 -5.18
CA ASP A 29 16.65 19.52 -6.27
C ASP A 29 17.20 18.09 -6.21
N LEU A 30 16.38 17.13 -6.63
CA LEU A 30 16.73 15.72 -6.73
C LEU A 30 16.82 15.28 -8.19
N ASP A 31 17.67 14.30 -8.47
CA ASP A 31 17.66 13.61 -9.76
C ASP A 31 16.28 12.97 -10.02
N GLU A 32 15.85 12.98 -11.29
CA GLU A 32 14.60 12.35 -11.75
C GLU A 32 14.47 10.90 -11.28
N ASP A 33 15.54 10.14 -11.47
CA ASP A 33 15.71 8.75 -11.06
C ASP A 33 15.45 8.52 -9.55
N LEU A 34 15.75 9.52 -8.72
CA LEU A 34 15.64 9.40 -7.26
C LEU A 34 14.22 9.65 -6.78
N HIS A 35 13.46 10.55 -7.41
CA HIS A 35 12.03 10.73 -7.13
C HIS A 35 11.27 9.41 -7.29
N GLN A 36 11.47 8.72 -8.42
CA GLN A 36 10.83 7.43 -8.69
C GLN A 36 11.30 6.34 -7.72
N LYS A 37 12.59 6.28 -7.37
CA LYS A 37 13.12 5.30 -6.39
C LYS A 37 12.53 5.52 -4.99
N ILE A 38 12.42 6.77 -4.52
CA ILE A 38 11.79 7.10 -3.24
C ILE A 38 10.30 6.72 -3.27
N ALA A 39 9.56 7.07 -4.33
CA ALA A 39 8.15 6.70 -4.43
C ALA A 39 7.92 5.17 -4.46
N THR A 40 8.83 4.44 -5.10
CA THR A 40 8.83 2.97 -5.12
C THR A 40 9.08 2.38 -3.73
N GLU A 41 10.01 2.95 -2.95
CA GLU A 41 10.31 2.50 -1.59
C GLU A 41 9.18 2.83 -0.60
N MET A 42 8.56 4.02 -0.71
CA MET A 42 7.42 4.42 0.12
C MET A 42 6.19 3.54 -0.13
N ASN A 43 5.98 3.09 -1.37
CA ASN A 43 4.93 2.13 -1.76
C ASN A 43 3.51 2.49 -1.25
N LEU A 44 3.21 3.79 -1.18
CA LEU A 44 1.85 4.32 -1.03
C LEU A 44 1.25 4.56 -2.41
N SER A 45 -0.02 4.97 -2.48
CA SER A 45 -0.66 5.32 -3.75
C SER A 45 0.13 6.43 -4.46
N GLU A 46 0.47 7.50 -3.73
CA GLU A 46 1.29 8.60 -4.23
C GLU A 46 2.29 9.12 -3.18
N THR A 47 3.47 9.49 -3.67
CA THR A 47 4.49 10.27 -2.96
C THR A 47 4.59 11.65 -3.60
N ALA A 48 4.30 12.69 -2.81
CA ALA A 48 4.39 14.08 -3.19
C ALA A 48 5.77 14.65 -2.84
N PHE A 49 6.34 15.45 -3.74
CA PHE A 49 7.60 16.15 -3.53
C PHE A 49 7.37 17.66 -3.61
N ILE A 50 7.53 18.35 -2.48
CA ILE A 50 7.43 19.81 -2.39
C ILE A 50 8.84 20.37 -2.52
N ARG A 51 9.10 21.19 -3.55
CA ARG A 51 10.38 21.87 -3.76
C ARG A 51 10.23 23.39 -3.68
N LYS A 52 11.29 24.04 -3.23
CA LYS A 52 11.49 25.49 -3.32
C LYS A 52 11.63 25.91 -4.79
N LEU A 53 11.28 27.14 -5.14
CA LEU A 53 11.33 27.64 -6.52
C LEU A 53 12.45 28.65 -6.76
N LYS A 54 12.87 29.36 -5.72
CA LYS A 54 13.89 30.42 -5.77
C LYS A 54 14.92 30.22 -4.66
N PRO A 55 16.18 30.65 -4.89
CA PRO A 55 17.16 30.79 -3.80
C PRO A 55 16.58 31.70 -2.69
N GLY A 56 16.62 31.22 -1.45
CA GLY A 56 16.06 31.93 -0.29
C GLY A 56 14.60 31.62 0.05
N ASP A 57 13.89 30.79 -0.73
CA ASP A 57 12.57 30.29 -0.33
C ASP A 57 12.63 29.43 0.94
N ASP A 58 11.58 29.50 1.76
CA ASP A 58 11.45 28.68 2.96
C ASP A 58 10.01 28.13 3.13
N PHE A 59 9.89 26.95 3.74
CA PHE A 59 8.61 26.24 3.87
C PHE A 59 7.60 26.90 4.83
N THR A 60 7.99 27.98 5.53
CA THR A 60 7.20 28.68 6.56
C THR A 60 6.69 30.06 6.10
N LYS A 61 7.37 30.70 5.14
CA LYS A 61 7.03 32.04 4.62
C LYS A 61 6.87 32.14 3.11
N SER A 62 7.42 31.24 2.31
CA SER A 62 7.13 31.23 0.87
C SER A 62 5.68 30.78 0.64
N SER A 63 5.00 31.42 -0.30
CA SER A 63 3.62 31.12 -0.70
C SER A 63 3.53 30.26 -1.96
N CYS A 64 4.63 30.05 -2.67
CA CYS A 64 4.67 29.35 -3.94
C CYS A 64 5.75 28.26 -3.93
N PHE A 65 5.39 27.04 -4.31
CA PHE A 65 6.25 25.86 -4.29
C PHE A 65 6.10 25.05 -5.58
N GLY A 66 7.15 24.35 -6.00
CA GLY A 66 7.01 23.30 -7.00
C GLY A 66 6.43 22.05 -6.34
N LEU A 67 5.52 21.36 -7.03
CA LEU A 67 4.92 20.12 -6.53
C LEU A 67 4.83 19.06 -7.64
N ARG A 68 5.33 17.87 -7.33
CA ARG A 68 5.32 16.68 -8.19
C ARG A 68 4.72 15.51 -7.43
N TRP A 69 4.10 14.55 -8.12
CA TRP A 69 3.55 13.35 -7.50
C TRP A 69 3.96 12.10 -8.27
N PHE A 70 4.43 11.10 -7.55
CA PHE A 70 4.87 9.84 -8.12
C PHE A 70 4.09 8.70 -7.49
N THR A 71 3.53 7.84 -8.32
CA THR A 71 3.16 6.49 -7.93
C THR A 71 4.44 5.63 -7.82
N PRO A 72 4.37 4.40 -7.29
CA PRO A 72 5.49 3.46 -7.34
C PRO A 72 5.96 3.06 -8.77
N ALA A 73 5.23 3.47 -9.83
CA ALA A 73 5.55 3.13 -11.22
C ALA A 73 5.97 4.34 -12.09
N ASN A 74 5.34 5.51 -11.89
CA ASN A 74 5.52 6.70 -12.73
C ASN A 74 5.08 8.00 -12.02
N GLU A 75 5.58 9.13 -12.51
CA GLU A 75 5.02 10.46 -12.22
C GLU A 75 3.58 10.58 -12.75
N VAL A 76 2.71 11.27 -12.03
CA VAL A 76 1.33 11.57 -12.45
C VAL A 76 1.12 13.10 -12.56
N PRO A 77 0.40 13.58 -13.57
CA PRO A 77 0.32 15.02 -13.85
C PRO A 77 -0.54 15.80 -12.86
N LEU A 78 -1.45 15.12 -12.14
CA LEU A 78 -2.38 15.71 -11.16
C LEU A 78 -2.76 14.69 -10.10
N CYS A 79 -2.65 15.05 -8.81
CA CYS A 79 -3.17 14.22 -7.71
C CYS A 79 -3.82 15.07 -6.60
N GLY A 80 -5.14 14.93 -6.42
CA GLY A 80 -5.90 15.75 -5.46
C GLY A 80 -5.56 15.49 -3.99
N HIS A 81 -5.59 14.23 -3.55
CA HIS A 81 -5.40 13.90 -2.13
C HIS A 81 -3.95 14.11 -1.67
N ALA A 82 -2.97 13.87 -2.54
CA ALA A 82 -1.57 14.15 -2.24
C ALA A 82 -1.28 15.67 -2.26
N THR A 83 -1.98 16.48 -3.06
CA THR A 83 -1.98 17.95 -2.92
C THR A 83 -2.54 18.39 -1.57
N LEU A 84 -3.64 17.77 -1.12
CA LEU A 84 -4.25 18.05 0.18
C LEU A 84 -3.28 17.74 1.33
N ALA A 85 -2.60 16.59 1.24
CA ALA A 85 -1.53 16.19 2.17
C ALA A 85 -0.35 17.18 2.17
N SER A 86 0.12 17.61 0.99
CA SER A 86 1.18 18.62 0.88
C SER A 86 0.82 19.95 1.54
N ALA A 87 -0.40 20.44 1.30
CA ALA A 87 -0.91 21.63 1.96
C ALA A 87 -1.01 21.46 3.48
N ALA A 88 -1.48 20.30 3.95
CA ALA A 88 -1.56 19.98 5.38
C ALA A 88 -0.19 19.98 6.07
N VAL A 89 0.86 19.45 5.41
CA VAL A 89 2.24 19.53 5.93
C VAL A 89 2.70 20.98 6.04
N LEU A 90 2.48 21.80 5.01
CA LEU A 90 2.91 23.20 5.04
C LEU A 90 2.15 24.01 6.10
N PHE A 91 0.81 23.95 6.16
CA PHE A 91 0.03 24.69 7.15
C PHE A 91 0.21 24.17 8.58
N HIS A 92 0.11 22.86 8.80
CA HIS A 92 0.01 22.31 10.16
C HIS A 92 1.34 21.85 10.76
N VAL A 93 2.30 21.39 9.95
CA VAL A 93 3.62 20.93 10.43
C VAL A 93 4.66 22.05 10.32
N GLN A 94 4.82 22.64 9.13
CA GLN A 94 5.77 23.74 8.90
C GLN A 94 5.26 25.10 9.40
N LYS A 95 3.99 25.17 9.85
CA LYS A 95 3.34 26.41 10.33
C LYS A 95 3.43 27.56 9.33
N ASN A 96 3.27 27.25 8.04
CA ASN A 96 3.33 28.26 6.99
C ASN A 96 2.24 29.33 7.22
N THR A 97 2.66 30.59 7.17
CA THR A 97 1.85 31.75 7.59
C THR A 97 1.02 32.37 6.46
N ASN A 98 1.19 31.91 5.22
CA ASN A 98 0.44 32.43 4.08
C ASN A 98 -1.03 31.96 4.11
N PRO A 99 -2.01 32.81 3.75
CA PRO A 99 -3.42 32.41 3.69
C PRO A 99 -3.73 31.47 2.51
N VAL A 100 -2.89 31.51 1.46
CA VAL A 100 -3.02 30.71 0.24
C VAL A 100 -1.62 30.23 -0.16
N LEU A 101 -1.52 28.94 -0.50
CA LEU A 101 -0.36 28.32 -1.09
C LEU A 101 -0.64 28.04 -2.56
N THR A 102 0.32 28.35 -3.43
CA THR A 102 0.30 28.01 -4.85
C THR A 102 1.31 26.91 -5.13
N PHE A 103 0.87 25.86 -5.83
CA PHE A 103 1.70 24.75 -6.25
C PHE A 103 1.87 24.79 -7.76
N VAL A 104 3.10 24.94 -8.23
CA VAL A 104 3.47 24.86 -9.65
C VAL A 104 3.70 23.39 -10.02
N THR A 105 2.86 22.86 -10.91
CA THR A 105 2.75 21.43 -11.20
C THR A 105 2.71 21.18 -12.71
N LEU A 106 2.79 19.91 -13.14
CA LEU A 106 2.63 19.55 -14.56
C LEU A 106 1.24 19.88 -15.13
N SER A 107 0.21 19.99 -14.28
CA SER A 107 -1.15 20.42 -14.69
C SER A 107 -1.40 21.92 -14.50
N GLY A 108 -0.34 22.73 -14.35
CA GLY A 108 -0.42 24.16 -14.08
C GLY A 108 -0.42 24.49 -12.58
N GLU A 109 -0.93 25.67 -12.24
CA GLU A 109 -1.01 26.12 -10.85
C GLU A 109 -2.23 25.53 -10.12
N LEU A 110 -2.00 24.88 -8.98
CA LEU A 110 -3.05 24.51 -8.03
C LEU A 110 -2.97 25.41 -6.81
N LYS A 111 -4.11 25.82 -6.26
CA LYS A 111 -4.14 26.65 -5.03
C LYS A 111 -4.73 25.88 -3.87
N ALA A 112 -4.14 26.05 -2.69
CA ALA A 112 -4.61 25.50 -1.44
C ALA A 112 -4.78 26.62 -0.41
N ARG A 113 -5.94 26.69 0.24
CA ARG A 113 -6.24 27.70 1.26
C ARG A 113 -6.77 27.05 2.53
N GLN A 114 -6.28 27.47 3.69
CA GLN A 114 -6.81 27.02 4.97
C GLN A 114 -8.09 27.81 5.31
N VAL A 115 -9.15 27.10 5.70
CA VAL A 115 -10.45 27.65 6.08
C VAL A 115 -10.89 26.95 7.36
N LYS A 116 -10.67 27.58 8.52
CA LYS A 116 -10.84 26.97 9.85
C LYS A 116 -10.02 25.66 9.93
N ASP A 117 -10.69 24.53 10.20
CA ASP A 117 -10.12 23.19 10.35
C ASP A 117 -10.07 22.40 9.03
N HIS A 118 -10.28 23.07 7.89
CA HIS A 118 -10.29 22.46 6.56
C HIS A 118 -9.30 23.12 5.62
N ILE A 119 -8.86 22.38 4.62
CA ILE A 119 -8.09 22.90 3.49
C ILE A 119 -8.96 22.76 2.25
N VAL A 120 -9.12 23.85 1.51
CA VAL A 120 -9.83 23.88 0.23
C VAL A 120 -8.80 23.95 -0.88
N LEU A 121 -8.98 23.11 -1.92
CA LEU A 121 -8.16 23.10 -3.11
C LEU A 121 -8.94 23.67 -4.29
N ASP A 122 -8.30 24.56 -5.06
CA ASP A 122 -8.75 24.95 -6.39
C ASP A 122 -8.11 24.00 -7.40
N LEU A 123 -8.92 23.15 -8.04
CA LEU A 123 -8.50 22.14 -9.01
C LEU A 123 -8.98 22.52 -10.42
N PRO A 124 -8.29 22.07 -11.50
CA PRO A 124 -8.74 22.26 -12.87
C PRO A 124 -10.12 21.63 -13.11
N LEU A 125 -10.97 22.36 -13.82
CA LEU A 125 -12.30 21.89 -14.24
C LEU A 125 -12.16 21.04 -15.51
N TYR A 126 -12.39 19.73 -15.39
CA TYR A 126 -12.52 18.82 -16.53
C TYR A 126 -13.99 18.49 -16.77
N THR A 127 -14.46 18.73 -17.99
CA THR A 127 -15.86 18.47 -18.36
C THR A 127 -16.09 16.99 -18.61
N ALA A 128 -17.28 16.50 -18.30
CA ALA A 128 -17.74 15.15 -18.61
C ALA A 128 -19.04 15.19 -19.41
N TYR A 129 -19.03 14.55 -20.57
CA TYR A 129 -20.11 14.54 -21.56
C TYR A 129 -20.91 13.24 -21.46
N PRO A 130 -22.23 13.24 -21.74
CA PRO A 130 -23.01 12.01 -21.82
C PRO A 130 -22.38 11.00 -22.78
N GLN A 131 -22.34 9.73 -22.38
CA GLN A 131 -21.77 8.62 -23.14
C GLN A 131 -22.88 7.61 -23.47
N ASP A 132 -22.94 7.10 -24.70
CA ASP A 132 -23.91 6.05 -25.04
C ASP A 132 -23.55 4.78 -24.26
N LEU A 133 -24.52 4.30 -23.46
CA LEU A 133 -24.47 3.06 -22.70
C LEU A 133 -24.07 1.86 -23.57
N LYS A 134 -24.55 1.79 -24.82
CA LYS A 134 -24.29 0.65 -25.73
C LYS A 134 -22.83 0.54 -26.14
N GLU A 135 -22.11 1.65 -26.24
CA GLU A 135 -20.69 1.65 -26.61
C GLU A 135 -19.79 1.14 -25.46
N VAL A 136 -20.27 1.24 -24.21
CA VAL A 136 -19.50 0.91 -23.00
C VAL A 136 -20.16 -0.18 -22.13
N GLU A 137 -21.20 -0.86 -22.64
CA GLU A 137 -22.01 -1.84 -21.88
C GLU A 137 -21.14 -2.94 -21.26
N GLU A 138 -20.26 -3.56 -22.05
CA GLU A 138 -19.30 -4.58 -21.58
C GLU A 138 -18.33 -4.06 -20.51
N LEU A 139 -17.92 -2.78 -20.60
CA LEU A 139 -17.03 -2.17 -19.61
C LEU A 139 -17.77 -1.87 -18.31
N ILE A 140 -19.00 -1.37 -18.39
CA ILE A 140 -19.88 -1.13 -17.25
C ILE A 140 -20.20 -2.47 -16.56
N LYS A 141 -20.62 -3.48 -17.32
CA LYS A 141 -20.94 -4.80 -16.79
C LYS A 141 -19.73 -5.46 -16.12
N ALA A 142 -18.52 -5.27 -16.65
CA ALA A 142 -17.29 -5.70 -16.00
C ALA A 142 -16.92 -4.90 -14.73
N ALA A 143 -17.43 -3.66 -14.58
CA ALA A 143 -17.08 -2.74 -13.49
C ALA A 143 -18.13 -2.60 -12.38
N VAL A 144 -19.41 -2.91 -12.66
CA VAL A 144 -20.51 -2.86 -11.68
C VAL A 144 -21.49 -4.04 -11.78
N GLY A 145 -21.25 -5.01 -12.66
CA GLY A 145 -22.14 -6.18 -12.84
C GLY A 145 -23.50 -5.78 -13.41
N ASP A 146 -24.56 -6.47 -12.96
CA ASP A 146 -25.94 -6.21 -13.37
C ASP A 146 -26.63 -5.11 -12.52
N MET A 147 -25.86 -4.19 -11.92
CA MET A 147 -26.39 -3.06 -11.15
C MET A 147 -27.07 -2.03 -12.06
N ILE A 148 -28.17 -1.45 -11.58
CA ILE A 148 -28.94 -0.45 -12.34
C ILE A 148 -28.14 0.85 -12.46
N VAL A 149 -27.83 1.24 -13.70
CA VAL A 149 -27.13 2.49 -14.06
C VAL A 149 -28.16 3.56 -14.47
N GLN A 150 -28.00 4.78 -13.95
CA GLN A 150 -28.87 5.93 -14.22
C GLN A 150 -28.28 6.93 -15.23
N ASP A 151 -26.96 7.18 -15.19
CA ASP A 151 -26.26 8.12 -16.08
C ASP A 151 -24.83 7.61 -16.31
N VAL A 152 -24.28 7.88 -17.49
CA VAL A 152 -22.89 7.57 -17.84
C VAL A 152 -22.29 8.76 -18.57
N ARG A 153 -21.13 9.19 -18.08
CA ARG A 153 -20.41 10.32 -18.67
C ARG A 153 -18.95 10.00 -18.88
N TYR A 154 -18.38 10.49 -19.97
CA TYR A 154 -16.96 10.38 -20.25
C TYR A 154 -16.29 11.75 -20.20
N SER A 155 -15.15 11.84 -19.52
CA SER A 155 -14.25 12.99 -19.54
C SER A 155 -13.01 12.64 -20.37
N PRO A 156 -12.86 13.16 -21.61
CA PRO A 156 -11.73 12.86 -22.47
C PRO A 156 -10.38 13.27 -21.86
N ASP A 157 -10.34 14.42 -21.20
CA ASP A 157 -9.11 15.00 -20.63
C ASP A 157 -8.53 14.12 -19.52
N MET A 158 -9.40 13.61 -18.64
CA MET A 158 -9.01 12.68 -17.57
C MET A 158 -8.99 11.21 -18.01
N LYS A 159 -9.52 10.89 -19.20
CA LYS A 159 -9.82 9.52 -19.67
C LYS A 159 -10.66 8.71 -18.67
N LYS A 160 -11.61 9.36 -17.99
CA LYS A 160 -12.44 8.75 -16.94
C LYS A 160 -13.88 8.58 -17.39
N LEU A 161 -14.40 7.37 -17.19
CA LEU A 161 -15.83 7.07 -17.27
C LEU A 161 -16.44 7.23 -15.87
N LEU A 162 -17.45 8.08 -15.75
CA LEU A 162 -18.27 8.25 -14.55
C LEU A 162 -19.57 7.47 -14.77
N VAL A 163 -19.82 6.48 -13.91
CA VAL A 163 -21.04 5.66 -13.94
C VAL A 163 -21.86 6.02 -12.69
N ARG A 164 -23.05 6.59 -12.87
CA ARG A 164 -24.00 6.85 -11.79
C ARG A 164 -24.90 5.63 -11.64
N LEU A 165 -24.89 5.02 -10.46
CA LEU A 165 -25.78 3.91 -10.10
C LEU A 165 -27.12 4.43 -9.56
N SER A 166 -28.10 3.54 -9.48
CA SER A 166 -29.40 3.82 -8.86
C SER A 166 -29.25 4.25 -7.39
N ASP A 167 -30.02 5.26 -6.99
CA ASP A 167 -30.04 5.77 -5.61
C ASP A 167 -30.58 4.73 -4.59
N THR A 168 -31.03 3.57 -5.07
CA THR A 168 -31.42 2.40 -4.26
C THR A 168 -30.24 1.60 -3.68
N TYR A 169 -29.01 1.87 -4.10
CA TYR A 169 -27.82 1.16 -3.61
C TYR A 169 -27.12 1.95 -2.50
N GLU A 170 -26.91 1.31 -1.34
CA GLU A 170 -26.10 1.87 -0.26
C GLU A 170 -24.70 1.27 -0.22
N ARG A 171 -23.69 2.12 0.02
CA ARG A 171 -22.26 1.77 0.12
C ARG A 171 -21.95 0.61 1.08
N HIS A 172 -22.83 0.29 2.03
CA HIS A 172 -22.67 -0.85 2.94
C HIS A 172 -22.85 -2.22 2.27
N GLN A 173 -23.56 -2.31 1.14
CA GLN A 173 -23.79 -3.57 0.42
C GLN A 173 -22.67 -3.94 -0.57
N GLU A 174 -21.78 -2.99 -0.92
CA GLU A 174 -20.84 -3.11 -2.05
C GLU A 174 -19.39 -3.50 -1.69
N LYS A 175 -19.10 -3.86 -0.43
CA LYS A 175 -17.73 -4.10 0.07
C LYS A 175 -16.91 -5.16 -0.69
N TYR A 176 -17.55 -6.00 -1.50
CA TYR A 176 -16.92 -7.09 -2.25
C TYR A 176 -16.78 -6.85 -3.77
N SER A 177 -17.15 -5.67 -4.29
CA SER A 177 -17.12 -5.38 -5.74
C SER A 177 -16.01 -4.39 -6.11
N ILE A 178 -16.17 -3.13 -5.69
CA ILE A 178 -15.39 -1.98 -6.22
C ILE A 178 -13.87 -2.11 -5.96
N ILE A 179 -13.47 -2.64 -4.80
CA ILE A 179 -12.04 -2.74 -4.41
C ILE A 179 -11.29 -3.77 -5.27
N ASP A 180 -11.94 -4.85 -5.69
CA ASP A 180 -11.31 -5.88 -6.51
C ASP A 180 -11.33 -5.53 -8.01
N ILE A 181 -12.26 -4.68 -8.43
CA ILE A 181 -12.34 -4.15 -9.80
C ILE A 181 -11.22 -3.13 -10.05
N GLY A 182 -10.91 -2.24 -9.10
CA GLY A 182 -9.75 -1.34 -9.19
C GLY A 182 -8.41 -2.09 -9.39
N LYS A 183 -8.23 -3.22 -8.69
CA LYS A 183 -7.06 -4.11 -8.86
C LYS A 183 -7.03 -4.84 -10.21
N GLN A 184 -8.17 -5.04 -10.87
CA GLN A 184 -8.24 -5.62 -12.21
C GLN A 184 -7.96 -4.59 -13.31
N ILE A 185 -8.39 -3.33 -13.13
CA ILE A 185 -8.14 -2.25 -14.09
C ILE A 185 -6.66 -1.88 -14.15
N GLN A 186 -5.99 -1.66 -13.01
CA GLN A 186 -4.53 -1.41 -12.97
C GLN A 186 -3.71 -2.56 -13.60
N LYS A 187 -4.21 -3.80 -13.51
CA LYS A 187 -3.61 -4.98 -14.18
C LYS A 187 -3.71 -4.93 -15.71
N ARG A 188 -4.70 -4.22 -16.26
CA ARG A 188 -4.89 -4.03 -17.71
C ARG A 188 -4.13 -2.82 -18.24
N GLU A 189 -4.06 -1.72 -17.49
CA GLU A 189 -3.27 -0.53 -17.85
C GLU A 189 -1.77 -0.86 -17.95
N ALA A 190 -1.23 -1.56 -16.93
CA ALA A 190 0.14 -2.08 -16.96
C ALA A 190 0.42 -3.09 -18.10
N ALA A 191 -0.62 -3.61 -18.77
CA ALA A 191 -0.51 -4.44 -19.96
C ALA A 191 -0.66 -3.65 -21.28
N SER A 192 -1.23 -2.44 -21.26
CA SER A 192 -1.31 -1.55 -22.43
C SER A 192 -0.06 -0.70 -22.61
N ASP A 193 0.52 -0.15 -21.54
CA ASP A 193 1.72 0.71 -21.63
C ASP A 193 2.96 -0.04 -22.16
N MET A 194 2.98 -1.37 -22.00
CA MET A 194 4.02 -2.24 -22.56
C MET A 194 3.85 -2.48 -24.08
N LYS A 195 2.83 -1.90 -24.74
CA LYS A 195 2.68 -1.88 -26.20
C LYS A 195 3.08 -0.55 -26.86
N THR A 196 3.12 0.56 -26.14
CA THR A 196 3.42 1.90 -26.70
C THR A 196 4.92 2.22 -26.75
N CYS A 197 5.76 1.61 -25.91
CA CYS A 197 7.22 1.79 -25.96
C CYS A 197 7.93 1.01 -27.09
N LYS A 198 7.50 1.20 -28.35
CA LYS A 198 8.21 0.76 -29.57
C LYS A 198 7.99 1.67 -30.80
N SER A 199 8.07 3.00 -30.66
CA SER A 199 8.23 3.89 -31.82
C SER A 199 8.82 5.27 -31.49
N SER A 200 10.15 5.38 -31.43
CA SER A 200 10.87 6.66 -31.61
C SER A 200 12.37 6.45 -31.81
N HIS A 201 12.93 7.18 -32.77
CA HIS A 201 14.34 7.27 -33.19
C HIS A 201 14.97 6.01 -33.83
N LEU A 202 15.85 6.11 -34.84
CA LEU A 202 16.12 7.06 -35.94
C LEU A 202 17.45 6.53 -36.51
N ASP A 203 17.56 6.28 -37.81
CA ASP A 203 18.85 6.48 -38.48
C ASP A 203 18.66 6.74 -39.98
N SER A 204 19.60 7.48 -40.55
CA SER A 204 19.64 7.89 -41.95
C SER A 204 20.73 7.12 -42.69
N GLY A 205 20.36 6.43 -43.78
CA GLY A 205 21.30 5.75 -44.66
C GLY A 205 20.65 5.43 -46.00
N VAL A 206 21.26 5.88 -47.08
CA VAL A 206 20.79 5.68 -48.46
C VAL A 206 21.37 4.37 -48.99
N GLU A 207 20.55 3.50 -49.63
CA GLU A 207 20.77 3.03 -51.02
C GLU A 207 19.91 1.82 -51.45
N SER A 208 19.39 1.95 -52.68
CA SER A 208 19.08 0.91 -53.67
C SER A 208 17.91 -0.07 -53.46
N ASP A 209 17.06 -0.15 -54.49
CA ASP A 209 16.16 -1.26 -54.76
C ASP A 209 16.94 -2.58 -54.95
N THR A 210 16.45 -3.68 -54.37
CA THR A 210 16.36 -4.92 -55.15
C THR A 210 15.22 -5.83 -54.68
N GLN A 211 14.32 -6.10 -55.62
CA GLN A 211 13.26 -7.10 -55.54
C GLN A 211 13.85 -8.50 -55.33
N CYS A 212 13.34 -9.30 -54.37
CA CYS A 212 13.72 -10.71 -54.27
C CYS A 212 12.55 -11.64 -53.97
N ARG A 213 12.43 -12.70 -54.77
CA ARG A 213 11.38 -13.73 -54.69
C ARG A 213 11.76 -14.83 -53.70
N SER A 214 10.75 -15.43 -53.07
CA SER A 214 10.70 -16.82 -52.56
C SER A 214 12.02 -17.52 -52.15
N GLY A 215 12.24 -17.70 -50.85
CA GLY A 215 13.28 -18.59 -50.32
C GLY A 215 12.97 -19.09 -48.89
N ALA A 216 13.08 -20.40 -48.66
CA ALA A 216 12.66 -21.06 -47.41
C ALA A 216 13.54 -20.77 -46.16
N GLY A 217 14.55 -19.89 -46.28
CA GLY A 217 15.51 -19.60 -45.20
C GLY A 217 15.05 -18.59 -44.13
N CYS A 218 14.01 -17.79 -44.40
CA CYS A 218 13.63 -16.69 -43.50
C CYS A 218 12.92 -17.16 -42.20
N VAL A 219 12.29 -18.34 -42.22
CA VAL A 219 11.42 -18.83 -41.14
C VAL A 219 12.20 -19.14 -39.84
N MET A 220 13.43 -19.65 -39.94
CA MET A 220 14.21 -20.10 -38.77
C MET A 220 14.84 -18.97 -37.94
N LYS A 221 15.12 -17.81 -38.54
CA LYS A 221 15.71 -16.69 -37.78
C LYS A 221 14.66 -15.99 -36.92
N CYS A 222 13.46 -15.78 -37.48
CA CYS A 222 12.34 -15.14 -36.77
C CYS A 222 11.73 -16.02 -35.66
N SER A 223 11.81 -17.35 -35.75
CA SER A 223 11.37 -18.25 -34.68
C SER A 223 12.31 -18.22 -33.46
N SER A 224 13.63 -18.18 -33.69
CA SER A 224 14.64 -18.08 -32.63
C SER A 224 14.48 -16.80 -31.80
N GLU A 225 14.42 -15.63 -32.44
CA GLU A 225 14.23 -14.34 -31.77
C GLU A 225 12.89 -14.25 -31.01
N ARG A 226 11.82 -14.88 -31.53
CA ARG A 226 10.54 -14.97 -30.82
C ARG A 226 10.64 -15.84 -29.57
N MET A 227 11.35 -16.96 -29.62
CA MET A 227 11.61 -17.81 -28.44
C MET A 227 12.49 -17.10 -27.41
N GLU A 228 13.53 -16.39 -27.82
CA GLU A 228 14.41 -15.64 -26.91
C GLU A 228 13.63 -14.51 -26.20
N ASN A 229 12.80 -13.78 -26.94
CA ASN A 229 11.93 -12.75 -26.37
C ASN A 229 10.81 -13.33 -25.48
N ALA A 230 10.37 -14.57 -25.70
CA ALA A 230 9.48 -15.27 -24.78
C ALA A 230 10.20 -15.73 -23.50
N ALA A 231 11.44 -16.22 -23.63
CA ALA A 231 12.29 -16.61 -22.49
C ALA A 231 12.62 -15.40 -21.59
N LYS A 232 13.01 -14.25 -22.17
CA LYS A 232 13.25 -13.00 -21.43
C LYS A 232 11.99 -12.52 -20.67
N ARG A 233 10.80 -12.61 -21.29
CA ARG A 233 9.52 -12.29 -20.62
C ARG A 233 9.18 -13.24 -19.47
N ARG A 234 9.43 -14.56 -19.64
CA ARG A 234 9.28 -15.56 -18.56
C ARG A 234 10.25 -15.31 -17.40
N LEU A 235 11.52 -14.99 -17.69
CA LEU A 235 12.52 -14.64 -16.67
C LEU A 235 12.12 -13.39 -15.88
N ALA A 236 11.62 -12.35 -16.55
CA ALA A 236 11.12 -11.15 -15.88
C ALA A 236 9.89 -11.42 -15.00
N ALA A 237 8.95 -12.26 -15.44
CA ALA A 237 7.81 -12.69 -14.63
C ALA A 237 8.26 -13.49 -13.38
N ASN A 238 9.17 -14.45 -13.55
CA ASN A 238 9.74 -15.24 -12.46
C ASN A 238 10.59 -14.37 -11.49
N ALA A 239 11.19 -13.28 -11.96
CA ALA A 239 11.87 -12.30 -11.10
C ALA A 239 10.87 -11.50 -10.26
N ARG A 240 9.75 -11.04 -10.84
CA ARG A 240 8.68 -10.34 -10.11
C ARG A 240 8.03 -11.23 -9.05
N GLU A 241 7.72 -12.49 -9.37
CA GLU A 241 7.12 -13.41 -8.41
C GLU A 241 8.09 -13.76 -7.26
N ARG A 242 9.39 -13.89 -7.55
CA ARG A 242 10.41 -14.03 -6.50
C ARG A 242 10.47 -12.82 -5.57
N ARG A 243 10.38 -11.58 -6.08
CA ARG A 243 10.31 -10.37 -5.24
C ARG A 243 9.05 -10.35 -4.37
N ARG A 244 7.88 -10.70 -4.93
CA ARG A 244 6.61 -10.82 -4.19
C ARG A 244 6.73 -11.82 -3.03
N MET A 245 7.30 -12.99 -3.30
CA MET A 245 7.54 -14.01 -2.28
C MET A 245 8.63 -13.64 -1.27
N GLN A 246 9.64 -12.87 -1.67
CA GLN A 246 10.64 -12.29 -0.75
C GLN A 246 9.98 -11.36 0.26
N GLY A 247 9.15 -10.41 -0.18
CA GLY A 247 8.44 -9.50 0.72
C GLY A 247 7.58 -10.24 1.76
N LEU A 248 6.87 -11.29 1.32
CA LEU A 248 6.12 -12.17 2.22
C LEU A 248 7.05 -12.88 3.23
N ASN A 249 8.18 -13.42 2.79
CA ASN A 249 9.14 -14.07 3.69
C ASN A 249 9.74 -13.10 4.70
N THR A 250 10.08 -11.87 4.28
CA THR A 250 10.57 -10.80 5.15
C THR A 250 9.54 -10.40 6.21
N ALA A 251 8.25 -10.34 5.86
CA ALA A 251 7.18 -10.08 6.82
C ALA A 251 7.08 -11.20 7.89
N PHE A 252 7.15 -12.47 7.47
CA PHE A 252 7.22 -13.60 8.39
C PHE A 252 8.45 -13.58 9.30
N ASP A 253 9.61 -13.17 8.78
CA ASP A 253 10.84 -13.05 9.58
C ASP A 253 10.81 -11.87 10.55
N ARG A 254 10.08 -10.79 10.25
CA ARG A 254 9.78 -9.72 11.23
C ARG A 254 8.84 -10.24 12.33
N LEU A 255 7.78 -10.98 11.97
CA LEU A 255 6.82 -11.54 12.93
C LEU A 255 7.50 -12.51 13.91
N ARG A 256 8.38 -13.39 13.43
CA ARG A 256 9.17 -14.32 14.28
C ARG A 256 10.04 -13.63 15.34
N LYS A 257 10.42 -12.35 15.15
CA LYS A 257 11.25 -11.60 16.12
C LYS A 257 10.45 -11.07 17.32
N VAL A 258 9.13 -10.92 17.18
CA VAL A 258 8.25 -10.34 18.22
C VAL A 258 7.33 -11.37 18.86
N VAL A 259 7.24 -12.56 18.27
CA VAL A 259 6.49 -13.70 18.79
C VAL A 259 7.41 -14.57 19.65
N PRO A 260 7.00 -14.95 20.88
CA PRO A 260 7.80 -15.82 21.75
C PRO A 260 8.17 -17.15 21.09
N GLN A 261 9.39 -17.62 21.34
CA GLN A 261 9.87 -18.92 20.90
C GLN A 261 10.27 -19.72 22.15
N TRP A 262 9.61 -20.86 22.38
CA TRP A 262 9.84 -21.74 23.53
C TRP A 262 10.45 -23.06 23.04
N GLY A 263 11.63 -23.40 23.57
CA GLY A 263 12.43 -24.54 23.10
C GLY A 263 13.36 -24.20 21.93
N GLN A 264 14.28 -25.13 21.62
CA GLN A 264 15.41 -25.04 20.67
C GLN A 264 15.23 -24.10 19.47
N ASP A 265 16.33 -23.47 19.01
CA ASP A 265 16.51 -22.47 17.92
C ASP A 265 15.95 -22.82 16.49
N LYS A 266 15.05 -23.78 16.40
CA LYS A 266 14.30 -24.15 15.21
C LYS A 266 13.36 -23.01 14.80
N LYS A 267 13.73 -22.30 13.73
CA LYS A 267 12.89 -21.33 13.02
C LYS A 267 11.50 -21.89 12.71
N LEU A 268 10.46 -21.36 13.38
CA LEU A 268 9.05 -21.72 13.18
C LEU A 268 8.64 -21.66 11.69
N SER A 269 7.82 -22.61 11.21
CA SER A 269 7.19 -22.51 9.89
C SER A 269 6.25 -21.30 9.79
N LYS A 270 5.80 -20.97 8.58
CA LYS A 270 4.84 -19.86 8.38
C LYS A 270 3.54 -20.08 9.16
N TYR A 271 3.02 -21.29 9.16
CA TYR A 271 1.79 -21.64 9.86
C TYR A 271 1.97 -21.57 11.38
N GLU A 272 3.03 -22.18 11.93
CA GLU A 272 3.35 -22.11 13.36
C GLU A 272 3.58 -20.66 13.82
N THR A 273 4.20 -19.82 13.00
CA THR A 273 4.41 -18.39 13.31
C THR A 273 3.07 -17.65 13.46
N LEU A 274 2.06 -17.94 12.63
CA LEU A 274 0.72 -17.32 12.75
C LEU A 274 -0.04 -17.85 13.96
N GLN A 275 0.01 -19.17 14.22
CA GLN A 275 -0.64 -19.78 15.38
C GLN A 275 -0.06 -19.23 16.68
N MET A 276 1.28 -19.12 16.78
CA MET A 276 1.94 -18.57 17.95
C MET A 276 1.67 -17.06 18.10
N ALA A 277 1.61 -16.30 17.00
CA ALA A 277 1.23 -14.89 17.04
C ALA A 277 -0.21 -14.69 17.56
N LEU A 278 -1.16 -15.50 17.09
CA LEU A 278 -2.56 -15.45 17.54
C LEU A 278 -2.67 -15.78 19.04
N SER A 279 -2.03 -16.87 19.48
CA SER A 279 -1.99 -17.27 20.89
C SER A 279 -1.36 -16.19 21.78
N TYR A 280 -0.28 -15.55 21.31
CA TYR A 280 0.39 -14.48 22.06
C TYR A 280 -0.45 -13.21 22.16
N ILE A 281 -1.13 -12.80 21.08
CA ILE A 281 -2.09 -11.68 21.11
C ILE A 281 -3.22 -11.96 22.10
N MET A 282 -3.79 -13.18 22.09
CA MET A 282 -4.84 -13.57 23.05
C MET A 282 -4.33 -13.54 24.50
N ALA A 283 -3.12 -14.02 24.76
CA ALA A 283 -2.50 -13.97 26.09
C ALA A 283 -2.28 -12.51 26.57
N LEU A 284 -1.71 -11.64 25.73
CA LEU A 284 -1.52 -10.22 26.05
C LEU A 284 -2.86 -9.50 26.28
N THR A 285 -3.87 -9.79 25.44
CA THR A 285 -5.22 -9.22 25.61
C THR A 285 -5.84 -9.65 26.93
N ARG A 286 -5.65 -10.92 27.33
CA ARG A 286 -6.08 -11.40 28.65
C ARG A 286 -5.37 -10.64 29.78
N ILE A 287 -4.05 -10.52 29.72
CA ILE A 287 -3.24 -9.84 30.75
C ILE A 287 -3.70 -8.38 30.92
N LEU A 288 -3.94 -7.66 29.82
CA LEU A 288 -4.46 -6.28 29.86
C LEU A 288 -5.87 -6.21 30.47
N ALA A 289 -6.80 -7.06 30.03
CA ALA A 289 -8.16 -7.13 30.57
C ALA A 289 -8.27 -7.70 32.00
N GLU A 290 -7.16 -8.20 32.55
CA GLU A 290 -7.02 -8.64 33.94
C GLU A 290 -6.35 -7.51 34.76
N ALA A 291 -5.38 -6.78 34.21
CA ALA A 291 -4.81 -5.57 34.80
C ALA A 291 -5.85 -4.44 35.00
N GLU A 292 -6.74 -4.22 34.03
CA GLU A 292 -7.83 -3.22 34.13
C GLU A 292 -8.82 -3.49 35.30
N ARG A 293 -8.82 -4.70 35.87
CA ARG A 293 -9.69 -5.09 36.99
C ARG A 293 -9.07 -4.87 38.38
N TYR A 294 -7.78 -4.55 38.48
CA TYR A 294 -7.09 -4.28 39.75
C TYR A 294 -6.51 -2.87 39.76
N SER A 295 -7.07 -1.97 40.58
CA SER A 295 -6.72 -0.54 40.54
C SER A 295 -5.47 -0.15 41.36
N SER A 296 -4.63 -1.11 41.74
CA SER A 296 -3.39 -0.87 42.49
C SER A 296 -2.20 -1.62 41.85
N GLU A 297 -1.12 -0.90 41.53
CA GLU A 297 0.06 -1.46 40.84
C GLU A 297 0.73 -2.60 41.63
N ARG A 298 0.53 -2.68 42.95
CA ARG A 298 1.22 -3.64 43.82
C ARG A 298 0.56 -5.03 43.84
N GLU A 299 -0.76 -5.11 43.73
CA GLU A 299 -1.48 -6.40 43.74
C GLU A 299 -1.25 -7.19 42.44
N TRP A 300 -1.18 -6.48 41.31
CA TRP A 300 -0.99 -7.08 39.98
C TRP A 300 0.38 -7.77 39.82
N ILE A 301 1.47 -7.16 40.32
CA ILE A 301 2.82 -7.73 40.25
C ILE A 301 2.95 -8.96 41.17
N SER A 302 2.34 -8.92 42.36
CA SER A 302 2.46 -10.01 43.35
C SER A 302 1.89 -11.33 42.83
N LEU A 303 0.76 -11.30 42.11
CA LEU A 303 0.06 -12.50 41.65
C LEU A 303 0.80 -13.27 40.53
N HIS A 304 1.79 -12.66 39.86
CA HIS A 304 2.53 -13.27 38.75
C HIS A 304 3.95 -13.73 39.10
N CYS A 305 4.53 -13.30 40.23
CA CYS A 305 5.78 -13.87 40.73
C CYS A 305 5.59 -15.24 41.40
N GLU A 306 4.45 -15.48 42.08
CA GLU A 306 4.20 -16.74 42.80
C GLU A 306 4.04 -17.97 41.89
N HIS A 307 3.73 -17.79 40.59
CA HIS A 307 3.57 -18.90 39.65
C HIS A 307 4.87 -19.36 38.96
N PHE A 308 6.02 -18.74 39.25
CA PHE A 308 7.30 -19.01 38.57
C PHE A 308 8.45 -19.45 39.47
N HIS A 309 8.23 -19.66 40.77
CA HIS A 309 9.21 -20.33 41.65
C HIS A 309 8.61 -21.56 42.33
N ALA A 310 9.42 -22.63 42.38
CA ALA A 310 9.01 -23.96 42.77
C ALA A 310 9.04 -24.21 44.29
N ASP A 311 8.44 -25.33 44.67
CA ASP A 311 8.58 -26.05 45.94
C ASP A 311 8.03 -25.40 47.21
N SER A 312 6.75 -25.70 47.47
CA SER A 312 6.31 -26.06 48.83
C SER A 312 5.17 -27.07 48.77
N TYR A 313 5.45 -28.29 49.24
CA TYR A 313 4.49 -29.38 49.43
C TYR A 313 3.42 -28.97 50.43
N HIS A 314 2.12 -29.08 50.09
CA HIS A 314 1.08 -29.44 51.07
C HIS A 314 -0.12 -30.16 50.43
N HIS A 315 -0.90 -30.83 51.29
CA HIS A 315 -1.81 -31.93 50.96
C HIS A 315 -3.29 -31.47 50.96
N TYR A 316 -4.09 -32.06 50.06
CA TYR A 316 -5.57 -32.35 50.06
C TYR A 316 -6.52 -31.84 51.19
N PRO A 317 -7.86 -31.70 50.96
CA PRO A 317 -8.65 -32.36 49.89
C PRO A 317 -9.79 -31.56 49.17
N ALA A 318 -10.02 -31.99 47.92
CA ALA A 318 -11.31 -32.20 47.22
C ALA A 318 -12.55 -31.29 47.42
N GLN A 319 -13.02 -30.69 46.31
CA GLN A 319 -14.44 -30.76 45.87
C GLN A 319 -14.61 -30.55 44.33
N LYS A 320 -15.52 -31.32 43.73
CA LYS A 320 -16.07 -31.31 42.35
C LYS A 320 -17.55 -31.77 42.45
N PRO A 321 -18.44 -31.67 41.42
CA PRO A 321 -18.29 -31.29 40.00
C PRO A 321 -18.99 -29.92 39.72
N ALA A 322 -19.47 -29.48 38.54
CA ALA A 322 -19.56 -30.01 37.15
C ALA A 322 -19.33 -28.85 36.15
N VAL A 323 -18.54 -28.99 35.08
CA VAL A 323 -18.82 -29.58 33.74
C VAL A 323 -19.94 -28.87 32.94
N ASN A 324 -19.51 -28.00 32.03
CA ASN A 324 -19.95 -27.99 30.63
C ASN A 324 -18.67 -27.88 29.77
N SER A 325 -18.43 -28.85 28.89
CA SER A 325 -17.10 -29.09 28.28
C SER A 325 -17.04 -28.65 26.81
N ASP A 326 -16.13 -27.72 26.49
CA ASP A 326 -15.69 -27.46 25.12
C ASP A 326 -14.63 -28.52 24.71
N PRO A 327 -14.82 -29.29 23.61
CA PRO A 327 -13.90 -30.38 23.25
C PRO A 327 -12.50 -29.96 22.81
N TYR A 328 -12.23 -28.68 22.54
CA TYR A 328 -10.96 -28.25 21.93
C TYR A 328 -9.79 -28.07 22.91
N ALA A 329 -10.05 -27.93 24.22
CA ALA A 329 -9.02 -27.51 25.18
C ALA A 329 -8.03 -28.61 25.62
N GLN A 330 -8.33 -29.89 25.43
CA GLN A 330 -7.64 -31.01 26.10
C GLN A 330 -6.47 -31.67 25.34
N ARG A 331 -5.96 -31.08 24.25
CA ARG A 331 -4.93 -31.74 23.40
C ARG A 331 -3.59 -31.02 23.19
N VAL A 332 -3.32 -29.91 23.88
CA VAL A 332 -2.17 -29.05 23.53
C VAL A 332 -0.90 -29.30 24.37
N PHE A 333 -1.00 -29.82 25.60
CA PHE A 333 0.17 -30.03 26.46
C PHE A 333 0.26 -31.46 27.00
N SER A 334 1.15 -32.23 26.39
CA SER A 334 1.66 -33.49 26.92
C SER A 334 3.12 -33.61 26.48
N TYR A 335 4.04 -33.20 27.35
CA TYR A 335 5.47 -33.47 27.19
C TYR A 335 6.06 -33.81 28.55
N HIS A 336 6.70 -34.99 28.63
CA HIS A 336 7.46 -35.39 29.79
C HIS A 336 8.77 -34.58 29.87
N PRO A 337 9.13 -34.05 31.05
CA PRO A 337 10.46 -33.50 31.26
C PRO A 337 11.45 -34.64 31.54
N GLU A 338 12.44 -34.83 30.65
CA GLU A 338 13.66 -35.56 31.02
C GLU A 338 14.70 -34.59 31.59
N HIS A 339 15.41 -35.06 32.62
CA HIS A 339 16.31 -34.24 33.43
C HIS A 339 17.63 -33.95 32.70
N PHE A 340 18.02 -32.68 32.63
CA PHE A 340 19.40 -32.29 32.34
C PHE A 340 20.16 -32.05 33.64
N GLN A 341 21.23 -32.82 33.87
CA GLN A 341 22.23 -32.51 34.89
C GLN A 341 23.14 -31.39 34.41
N ILE A 342 23.41 -30.42 35.28
CA ILE A 342 24.44 -29.39 35.07
C ILE A 342 25.70 -29.86 35.79
N ALA A 343 26.83 -29.91 35.07
CA ALA A 343 28.16 -30.04 35.65
C ALA A 343 28.79 -28.64 35.75
N ASN A 344 29.56 -28.42 36.83
CA ASN A 344 30.14 -27.13 37.22
C ASN A 344 31.17 -26.57 36.21
#